data_AF-A0A969WRZ5-F1
#
_entry.id   AF-A0A969WRZ5-F1
#
_cell.length_a   1.000
_cell.length_b   1.000
_cell.length_c   1.000
_cell.angle_alpha   90.00
_cell.angle_beta   90.00
_cell.angle_gamma   90.00
#
_symmetry.space_group_name_H-M   'P 1'
#
loop_
_entity.id
_entity.type
_entity.pdbx_description
1 polymer ?
#
loop_
_entity_poly.entity_id
_entity_poly.type
_entity_poly.pdbx_seq_one_letter_code
_entity_poly.pdbx_strand_id
1 'polypeptide(L)' 'LNIYKNISLRENPIKARISIKKLTDPFDNSVHEKCSRIREAFLRVVADDIAQNYYITGDRGEDKKVLLDRELLIYDK' A
#
# COMPACT_ATOMS: atom_id res chain seq x y z
N LEU A 1 12.09 -9.39 8.26
CA LEU A 1 12.88 -8.47 7.41
C LEU A 1 13.22 -9.02 6.01
N ASN A 2 13.18 -10.34 5.76
CA ASN A 2 13.61 -10.90 4.47
C ASN A 2 12.86 -10.33 3.25
N ILE A 3 11.53 -10.17 3.32
CA ILE A 3 10.74 -9.55 2.24
C ILE A 3 11.30 -8.16 1.90
N TYR A 4 11.49 -7.31 2.91
CA TYR A 4 12.03 -5.96 2.76
C TYR A 4 13.47 -5.93 2.20
N LYS A 5 14.32 -6.90 2.54
CA LYS A 5 15.66 -7.02 1.96
C LYS A 5 15.62 -7.38 0.47
N ASN A 6 14.63 -8.17 0.05
CA ASN A 6 14.50 -8.62 -1.33
C ASN A 6 13.85 -7.57 -2.24
N ILE A 7 12.92 -6.77 -1.72
CA ILE A 7 12.23 -5.73 -2.50
C ILE A 7 12.93 -4.37 -2.46
N SER A 8 13.68 -4.09 -1.39
CA SER A 8 14.40 -2.82 -1.26
C SER A 8 15.78 -2.95 -1.89
N LEU A 9 15.91 -2.44 -3.11
CA LEU A 9 17.14 -2.55 -3.89
C LEU A 9 18.38 -1.94 -3.20
N ARG A 10 18.22 -0.99 -2.25
CA ARG A 10 19.34 -0.25 -1.63
C ARG A 10 19.08 0.34 -0.22
N GLU A 11 17.99 0.03 0.49
CA GLU A 11 17.73 0.76 1.75
C GLU A 11 18.53 0.24 2.93
N ASN A 12 19.14 1.20 3.63
CA ASN A 12 19.68 1.03 4.97
C ASN A 12 18.65 0.28 5.85
N PRO A 13 18.98 -0.90 6.41
CA PRO A 13 18.05 -1.72 7.17
C PRO A 13 17.44 -0.99 8.38
N ILE A 14 18.13 0.02 8.91
CA ILE A 14 17.63 0.88 9.98
C ILE A 14 16.47 1.75 9.47
N LYS A 15 16.58 2.33 8.27
CA LYS A 15 15.51 3.14 7.68
C LYS A 15 14.26 2.30 7.38
N ALA A 16 14.45 1.09 6.84
CA ALA A 16 13.33 0.15 6.64
C ALA A 16 12.63 -0.17 7.96
N ARG A 17 13.39 -0.44 9.04
CA ARG A 17 12.83 -0.68 10.38
C ARG A 17 12.05 0.53 10.92
N ILE A 18 12.57 1.74 10.75
CA ILE A 18 11.86 2.97 11.15
C ILE A 18 10.58 3.14 10.33
N SER A 19 10.64 2.93 9.01
CA SER A 19 9.47 3.05 8.14
C SER A 19 8.38 2.05 8.51
N ILE A 20 8.74 0.79 8.82
CA ILE A 20 7.80 -0.22 9.29
C ILE A 20 7.18 0.24 10.62
N LYS A 21 8.00 0.67 11.59
CA LYS A 21 7.50 1.13 12.89
C LYS A 21 6.47 2.25 12.74
N LYS A 22 6.75 3.25 11.89
CA LYS A 22 5.82 4.34 11.59
C LYS A 22 4.56 3.87 10.89
N LEU A 23 4.68 2.94 9.93
CA LEU A 23 3.53 2.39 9.22
C LEU A 23 2.61 1.58 10.14
N THR A 24 3.13 0.99 11.21
CA THR A 24 2.35 0.22 12.19
C THR A 24 1.89 1.04 13.39
N ASP A 25 2.27 2.32 13.47
CA ASP A 25 1.91 3.19 14.58
C ASP A 25 0.56 3.88 14.27
N PRO A 26 -0.51 3.61 15.02
CA PRO A 26 -1.82 4.22 14.76
C PRO A 26 -1.86 5.74 15.00
N PHE A 27 -0.85 6.31 15.67
CA PHE A 27 -0.72 7.75 15.87
C PHE A 27 0.16 8.44 14.81
N ASP A 28 0.82 7.68 13.94
CA ASP A 28 1.63 8.21 12.84
C ASP A 28 0.83 8.22 11.54
N ASN A 29 1.02 9.27 10.72
CA ASN A 29 0.29 9.45 9.46
C ASN A 29 0.84 8.62 8.29
N SER A 30 1.91 7.85 8.51
CA SER A 30 2.62 7.07 7.48
C SER A 30 1.68 6.18 6.65
N VAL A 31 0.69 5.52 7.27
CA VAL A 31 -0.29 4.69 6.55
C VAL A 31 -1.07 5.51 5.53
N HIS A 32 -1.58 6.67 5.93
CA HIS A 32 -2.35 7.54 5.06
C HIS A 32 -1.49 8.09 3.93
N GLU A 33 -0.24 8.48 4.20
CA GLU A 33 0.69 8.91 3.14
C GLU A 33 0.95 7.82 2.11
N LYS A 34 1.18 6.57 2.55
CA LYS A 34 1.42 5.46 1.62
C LYS A 34 0.18 5.13 0.80
N CYS A 35 -1.01 5.10 1.42
CA CYS A 35 -2.26 4.90 0.69
C CYS A 35 -2.50 6.02 -0.35
N SER A 36 -2.24 7.29 0.01
CA SER A 36 -2.36 8.42 -0.92
C SER A 36 -1.39 8.32 -2.09
N ARG A 37 -0.12 7.95 -1.84
CA ARG A 37 0.88 7.75 -2.89
C ARG A 37 0.52 6.59 -3.82
N ILE A 38 0.00 5.49 -3.28
CA ILE A 38 -0.47 4.34 -4.07
C ILE A 38 -1.64 4.78 -4.96
N ARG A 39 -2.64 5.48 -4.40
CA ARG A 39 -3.78 6.02 -5.16
C ARG A 39 -3.31 6.92 -6.30
N GLU A 40 -2.44 7.88 -6.00
CA GLU A 40 -1.91 8.81 -7.00
C GLU A 40 -1.18 8.08 -8.14
N ALA A 41 -0.40 7.04 -7.83
CA ALA A 41 0.29 6.26 -8.85
C ALA A 41 -0.67 5.60 -9.85
N PHE A 42 -1.82 5.08 -9.39
CA PHE A 42 -2.83 4.51 -10.28
C PHE A 42 -3.60 5.58 -11.07
N LEU A 43 -3.99 6.69 -10.43
CA LEU A 43 -4.71 7.78 -11.10
C LEU A 43 -3.89 8.47 -12.20
N ARG A 44 -2.56 8.35 -12.15
CA ARG A 44 -1.67 8.87 -13.22
C ARG A 44 -1.70 8.03 -14.50
N VAL A 45 -2.15 6.78 -14.44
CA VAL A 45 -2.08 5.83 -15.56
C VAL A 45 -3.45 5.36 -16.06
N VAL A 46 -4.49 5.43 -15.23
CA VAL A 46 -5.86 5.03 -15.58
C VAL A 46 -6.89 6.00 -14.99
N ALA A 47 -8.09 6.04 -15.59
CA ALA A 47 -9.22 6.81 -15.06
C ALA A 47 -9.69 6.27 -13.71
N ASP A 48 -10.35 7.13 -12.91
CA ASP A 48 -10.73 6.84 -11.51
C ASP A 48 -11.66 5.63 -11.37
N ASP A 49 -12.58 5.46 -12.33
CA ASP A 49 -13.52 4.35 -12.40
C ASP A 49 -12.83 2.98 -12.49
N ILE A 50 -11.65 2.93 -13.11
CA ILE A 50 -10.78 1.75 -13.16
C ILE A 50 -9.81 1.75 -11.96
N ALA A 51 -9.20 2.90 -11.64
CA ALA A 51 -8.16 3.04 -10.62
C ALA A 51 -8.61 2.57 -9.24
N GLN A 52 -9.88 2.82 -8.89
CA GLN A 52 -10.48 2.46 -7.60
C GLN A 52 -10.39 0.98 -7.25
N ASN A 53 -10.26 0.12 -8.26
CA ASN A 53 -10.10 -1.32 -8.05
C ASN A 53 -8.68 -1.69 -7.58
N TYR A 54 -7.68 -0.81 -7.73
CA TYR A 54 -6.27 -1.16 -7.53
C TYR A 54 -5.58 -0.46 -6.35
N TYR A 55 -6.14 0.64 -5.85
CA TYR A 55 -5.59 1.31 -4.66
C TYR A 55 -6.28 0.90 -3.36
N ILE A 56 -5.61 1.18 -2.24
CA ILE A 56 -6.12 0.93 -0.90
C ILE A 56 -7.11 2.04 -0.53
N THR A 57 -8.32 1.65 -0.13
CA THR A 57 -9.42 2.54 0.27
C THR A 57 -10.12 2.05 1.53
N GLY A 58 -11.07 2.83 2.04
CA GLY A 58 -11.84 2.54 3.26
C GLY A 58 -11.94 3.79 4.15
N ASP A 59 -12.99 3.86 4.95
CA ASP A 59 -13.28 5.01 5.80
C ASP A 59 -12.36 5.09 7.02
N ARG A 60 -12.44 6.20 7.76
CA ARG A 60 -11.65 6.39 8.98
C ARG A 60 -12.22 5.51 10.09
N GLY A 61 -11.37 4.71 10.71
CA GLY A 61 -11.77 3.75 11.75
C GLY A 61 -12.21 2.39 11.20
N GLU A 62 -12.39 2.27 9.89
CA GLU A 62 -12.76 1.04 9.20
C GLU A 62 -11.53 0.36 8.59
N ASP A 63 -11.69 -0.94 8.32
CA ASP A 63 -10.67 -1.75 7.66
C ASP A 63 -10.35 -1.22 6.26
N LYS A 64 -9.05 -1.13 5.96
CA LYS A 64 -8.56 -0.77 4.64
C LYS A 64 -8.64 -1.97 3.70
N LYS A 65 -9.09 -1.74 2.46
CA LYS A 65 -9.32 -2.78 1.46
C LYS A 65 -8.97 -2.32 0.04
N VAL A 66 -8.78 -3.30 -0.83
CA VAL A 66 -8.70 -3.11 -2.29
C VAL A 66 -10.02 -3.63 -2.87
N LEU A 67 -10.68 -2.84 -3.74
CA LEU A 67 -12.02 -3.14 -4.22
C LEU A 67 -12.07 -4.21 -5.32
N LEU A 68 -10.93 -4.56 -5.93
CA LEU A 68 -10.85 -5.59 -6.96
C LEU A 68 -11.64 -6.84 -6.56
N ASP A 69 -12.49 -7.27 -7.49
CA ASP A 69 -13.23 -8.51 -7.37
C ASP A 69 -12.26 -9.68 -7.15
N ARG A 70 -12.56 -10.50 -6.15
CA ARG A 70 -11.73 -11.64 -5.77
C ARG A 70 -11.80 -12.77 -6.80
N GLU A 71 -12.82 -12.83 -7.64
CA GLU A 71 -12.90 -13.74 -8.78
C GLU A 71 -11.84 -13.44 -9.86
N LEU A 72 -11.34 -12.20 -9.90
CA LEU A 72 -10.30 -11.77 -10.84
C LEU A 72 -8.88 -11.98 -10.30
N LEU A 73 -8.72 -12.49 -9.07
CA LEU A 73 -7.41 -12.77 -8.48
C LEU A 73 -6.87 -14.11 -8.97
N ILE A 74 -5.76 -14.04 -9.72
CA ILE A 74 -5.02 -15.22 -10.17
C ILE A 74 -3.80 -15.37 -9.27
N TYR A 75 -3.68 -16.52 -8.62
CA TYR A 75 -2.51 -16.89 -7.83
C TYR A 75 -1.56 -17.69 -8.72
N ASP A 76 -0.37 -17.17 -8.95
CA ASP A 76 0.69 -17.96 -9.55
C ASP A 76 1.27 -18.91 -8.49
N LYS A 77 1.51 -20.17 -8.86
CA LYS A 77 1.95 -21.24 -7.95
C LYS A 77 3.46 -21.28 -7.79
#